data_AF-A0A3B0T148-F1
#
_entry.id   AF-A0A3B0T148-F1
#
_cell.length_a   1.000
_cell.length_b   1.000
_cell.length_c   1.000
_cell.angle_alpha   90.00
_cell.angle_beta   90.00
_cell.angle_gamma   90.00
#
_symmetry.space_group_name_H-M   'P 1'
#
loop_
_entity.id
_entity.type
_entity.pdbx_description
1 polymer ?
#
loop_
_entity_poly.entity_id
_entity_poly.type
_entity_poly.pdbx_seq_one_letter_code
_entity_poly.pdbx_strand_id
1 'polypeptide(L)' 'MIATELTNPDFAAFARSFGLRGVTVRKTPEFAPAFDEAMRSSETTLIEIIVDKQILTPTMTLNQNT' A
#
# COMPACT_ATOMS: atom_id res chain seq x y z
N MET A 1 -28.85 -7.65 -9.28
CA MET A 1 -27.43 -7.68 -9.66
C MET A 1 -26.65 -7.14 -8.47
N ILE A 2 -26.08 -8.01 -7.64
CA ILE A 2 -25.30 -7.59 -6.47
C ILE A 2 -23.86 -7.57 -6.94
N ALA A 3 -23.38 -6.39 -7.32
CA ALA A 3 -21.96 -6.16 -7.47
C ALA A 3 -21.35 -6.36 -6.08
N THR A 4 -20.26 -7.12 -5.99
CA THR A 4 -19.40 -7.06 -4.81
C THR A 4 -18.84 -5.64 -4.74
N GLU A 5 -19.55 -4.74 -4.05
CA GLU A 5 -18.98 -3.49 -3.58
C GLU A 5 -17.90 -3.86 -2.57
N LEU A 6 -16.73 -4.21 -3.10
CA LEU A 6 -15.50 -4.37 -2.35
C LEU A 6 -15.15 -2.96 -1.90
N THR A 7 -15.80 -2.51 -0.82
CA THR A 7 -15.37 -1.34 -0.08
C THR A 7 -13.97 -1.69 0.40
N ASN A 8 -12.94 -1.20 -0.29
CA ASN A 8 -11.57 -1.48 0.07
C ASN A 8 -11.39 -0.99 1.51
N PRO A 9 -11.18 -1.89 2.48
CA PRO A 9 -11.05 -1.48 3.86
C PRO A 9 -9.81 -0.58 3.95
N ASP A 10 -9.93 0.54 4.66
CA ASP A 10 -8.79 1.43 4.95
C ASP A 10 -7.84 0.64 5.87
N PHE A 11 -6.82 0.00 5.27
CA PHE A 11 -5.88 -0.86 5.99
C PHE A 11 -5.01 -0.03 6.94
N ALA A 12 -4.74 1.23 6.61
CA ALA A 12 -4.08 2.15 7.52
C ALA A 12 -4.96 2.43 8.76
N ALA A 13 -6.28 2.59 8.61
CA ALA A 13 -7.20 2.74 9.73
C ALA A 13 -7.32 1.45 10.56
N PHE A 14 -7.31 0.29 9.89
CA PHE A 14 -7.27 -0.99 10.56
C PHE A 14 -6.01 -1.12 11.41
N ALA A 15 -4.82 -0.84 10.86
CA ALA A 15 -3.56 -0.84 11.61
C ALA A 15 -3.62 0.08 12.85
N ARG A 16 -4.15 1.30 12.68
CA ARG A 16 -4.34 2.26 13.79
C ARG A 16 -5.23 1.70 14.91
N SER A 17 -6.25 0.90 14.57
CA SER A 17 -7.12 0.27 15.58
C SER A 17 -6.43 -0.78 16.46
N PHE A 18 -5.34 -1.39 15.97
CA PHE A 18 -4.51 -2.32 16.76
C PHE A 18 -3.33 -1.62 17.46
N GLY A 19 -3.30 -0.29 17.47
CA GLY A 19 -2.20 0.48 18.05
C GLY A 19 -0.93 0.49 17.20
N LEU A 20 -1.01 0.09 15.92
CA LEU A 20 0.09 0.17 14.98
C LEU A 20 0.04 1.51 14.24
N ARG A 21 1.19 1.96 13.75
CA ARG A 21 1.23 3.12 12.87
C ARG A 21 0.70 2.72 11.50
N GLY A 22 -0.32 3.41 11.00
CA GLY A 22 -0.89 3.19 9.66
C GLY A 22 -0.67 4.38 8.74
N VAL A 23 0.01 4.16 7.61
CA VAL A 23 0.34 5.18 6.59
C VAL A 23 -0.29 4.78 5.25
N THR A 24 -0.89 5.73 4.54
CA THR A 24 -1.44 5.52 3.19
C THR A 24 -0.61 6.30 2.17
N VAL A 25 -0.09 5.61 1.16
CA VAL A 25 0.67 6.15 0.04
C VAL A 25 -0.22 6.10 -1.20
N ARG A 26 -0.46 7.25 -1.84
CA ARG A 26 -1.30 7.36 -3.04
C ARG A 26 -0.49 7.63 -4.29
N LYS A 27 0.76 8.09 -4.15
CA LYS A 27 1.65 8.40 -5.27
C LYS A 27 3.04 7.78 -5.03
N THR A 28 3.69 7.32 -6.09
CA THR A 28 5.04 6.76 -6.04
C THR A 28 6.06 7.61 -5.28
N PRO A 29 6.09 8.96 -5.41
CA PRO A 29 7.05 9.79 -4.68
C PRO A 29 6.82 9.84 -3.16
N GLU A 30 5.62 9.47 -2.69
CA GLU A 30 5.28 9.46 -1.26
C GLU A 30 5.81 8.20 -0.57
N PHE A 31 6.18 7.16 -1.32
CA PHE A 31 6.63 5.88 -0.77
C PHE A 31 8.00 5.97 -0.10
N ALA A 32 9.01 6.50 -0.80
CA ALA A 32 10.37 6.60 -0.29
C ALA A 32 10.47 7.32 1.07
N PRO A 33 9.88 8.53 1.26
CA PRO A 33 9.92 9.20 2.55
C PRO A 33 9.13 8.44 3.63
N ALA A 34 7.99 7.83 3.29
CA ALA A 34 7.20 7.03 4.24
C ALA A 34 7.95 5.77 4.72
N PHE A 35 8.69 5.12 3.82
CA PHE A 35 9.53 3.97 4.14
C PHE A 35 10.71 4.38 5.02
N ASP A 36 11.43 5.46 4.67
CA ASP A 36 12.56 5.94 5.46
C ASP A 36 12.14 6.36 6.87
N GLU A 37 10.93 6.90 7.03
CA GLU A 37 10.39 7.24 8.34
C GLU A 37 9.98 6.00 9.14
N ALA A 38 9.34 5.01 8.49
CA ALA A 38 8.99 3.74 9.11
C ALA A 38 10.23 2.98 9.59
N MET A 39 11.31 2.99 8.80
CA MET A 39 12.58 2.35 9.16
C MET A 39 13.32 3.05 10.31
N ARG A 40 13.11 4.35 10.50
CA ARG A 40 13.65 5.11 11.63
C ARG A 40 12.78 5.03 12.88
N SER A 41 11.53 4.62 12.74
CA SER A 41 10.59 4.46 13.84
C SER A 41 10.90 3.20 14.64
N SER A 42 10.73 3.26 15.95
CA SER A 42 10.70 2.08 16.82
C SER A 42 9.33 1.38 16.83
N GLU A 43 8.34 1.94 16.11
CA GLU A 43 6.97 1.43 16.04
C GLU A 43 6.75 0.57 14.80
N THR A 44 6.04 -0.53 14.97
CA THR A 44 5.54 -1.35 13.86
C THR A 44 4.61 -0.51 12.98
N THR A 45 4.99 -0.34 11.72
CA THR A 45 4.31 0.53 10.76
C THR A 45 3.77 -0.27 9.58
N LEU A 46 2.48 -0.10 9.28
CA LEU A 46 1.83 -0.60 8.08
C LEU A 46 1.75 0.52 7.04
N ILE A 47 2.32 0.28 5.85
CA ILE A 47 2.26 1.19 4.71
C ILE A 47 1.31 0.58 3.67
N GLU A 48 0.15 1.21 3.49
CA GLU A 48 -0.84 0.86 2.47
C GLU A 48 -0.54 1.64 1.18
N ILE A 49 -0.22 0.93 0.10
CA ILE A 49 0.04 1.53 -1.22
C ILE A 49 -1.22 1.41 -2.06
N ILE A 50 -1.86 2.54 -2.33
CA ILE A 50 -3.03 2.61 -3.20
C ILE A 50 -2.56 2.63 -4.65
N VAL A 51 -2.75 1.51 -5.34
CA VAL A 51 -2.50 1.39 -6.78
C VAL A 51 -3.83 1.46 -7.51
N ASP A 52 -3.87 2.22 -8.60
CA ASP A 52 -5.05 2.22 -9.48
C ASP A 52 -5.25 0.82 -10.06
N LYS A 53 -6.46 0.28 -9.87
CA LYS A 53 -6.86 -1.05 -10.32
C LYS A 53 -6.75 -1.22 -11.84
N GLN A 54 -6.75 -0.13 -12.60
CA GLN A 54 -6.57 -0.16 -14.05
C GLN A 54 -5.14 -0.54 -14.48
N ILE A 55 -4.16 -0.57 -13.55
CA ILE A 55 -2.75 -0.91 -13.81
C ILE A 55 -2.43 -2.39 -13.49
N LEU A 56 -3.44 -3.21 -13.21
CA LEU A 56 -3.27 -4.67 -13.06
C LEU A 56 -3.40 -5.38 -14.42
N THR A 57 -2.53 -5.05 -15.38
CA THR A 57 -2.26 -5.94 -16.52
C THR A 57 -1.08 -6.85 -16.17
N PRO A 58 -1.21 -8.18 -16.23
CA PRO A 58 -0.16 -9.13 -15.84
C PRO A 58 1.01 -9.24 -16.85
N THR A 59 1.31 -8.20 -17.63
CA THR A 59 2.26 -8.29 -18.76
C THR A 59 3.61 -7.59 -18.53
N MET A 60 3.93 -7.09 -17.34
CA MET A 60 5.34 -6.78 -17.01
C MET A 60 6.04 -8.03 -16.47
N THR A 61 6.29 -9.00 -17.35
CA THR A 61 7.33 -10.00 -17.13
C THR A 61 8.67 -9.29 -17.02
N LEU A 62 9.40 -9.56 -15.93
CA LEU A 62 10.83 -9.33 -15.83
C LEU A 62 11.49 -9.98 -17.06
N ASN A 63 11.97 -9.19 -18.01
CA ASN A 63 12.89 -9.72 -19.02
C ASN A 63 14.15 -10.14 -18.27
N GLN A 64 14.27 -11.43 -17.98
CA GLN A 64 15.54 -12.04 -17.64
C GLN A 64 16.39 -12.00 -18.91
N ASN A 65 17.22 -10.96 -19.01
CA ASN A 65 18.16 -10.79 -20.11
C ASN A 65 19.29 -11.83 -19.98
N THR A 66 19.62 -12.40 -21.13
CA THR A 66 20.67 -13.37 -21.48
C THR A 66 21.97 -13.27 -20.69
#